data_AF-A0A9D8EZ75-F1
#
_entry.id   AF-A0A9D8EZ75-F1
#
_cell.length_a   1.000
_cell.length_b   1.000
_cell.length_c   1.000
_cell.angle_alpha   90.00
_cell.angle_beta   90.00
_cell.angle_gamma   90.00
#
_symmetry.space_group_name_H-M   'P 1'
#
loop_
_entity.id
_entity.type
_entity.pdbx_description
1 polymer ?
#
loop_
_entity_poly.entity_id
_entity_poly.type
_entity_poly.pdbx_seq_one_letter_code
_entity_poly.pdbx_strand_id
1 'polypeptide(L)'
;MPIKLLTKIEEKYVFKVSQYFWHIIVGFISLGIVAGVFLLIYGVFPTFKTTVEKEKYPPLVEVTYSDVNNALLGKKKEYQPEPISQSYTSQSESYTDEDYKIFEKKLDTLKQQIPPEKYTWDATGYWYYPYGERYSSYRSWIEADIGLYRRLDKAYDNSSAYSYNLKADLISAFIKLVKLFKEPNRVSALQYAANICQQSVSKSVILIGKLAQSYNQYGESDLSYLYTLSNFAKSNPREGEKFIDLVITTANMMDKKNKTSALEILKDNFYRYYNTKIEQQIEATNDFLTFIKKFNIDKQVEALGKYYEISVIKNRNREQEINRIENDYTQKLSEAEMEYLASQAEKADLRTKGIYGVASGLVFIAFIALLLVLLSIQRYIKNIENKIEKVSINV
;
A
#
# COMPACT_ATOMS: atom_id res chain seq x y z
N MET A 1 -65.27 -63.56 57.51
CA MET A 1 -63.89 -63.44 58.03
C MET A 1 -62.84 -62.99 56.95
N PRO A 2 -63.10 -62.09 55.98
CA PRO A 2 -62.14 -61.84 54.88
C PRO A 2 -61.03 -60.80 55.19
N ILE A 3 -61.33 -59.81 56.04
CA ILE A 3 -60.54 -58.57 56.16
C ILE A 3 -59.06 -58.85 56.55
N LYS A 4 -58.82 -59.78 57.48
CA LYS A 4 -57.46 -60.13 57.96
C LYS A 4 -56.55 -60.81 56.91
N LEU A 5 -57.10 -61.29 55.79
CA LEU A 5 -56.33 -61.86 54.69
C LEU A 5 -55.96 -60.78 53.66
N LEU A 6 -56.91 -59.92 53.31
CA LEU A 6 -56.69 -58.75 52.46
C LEU A 6 -55.58 -57.84 53.03
N THR A 7 -55.67 -57.43 54.31
CA THR A 7 -54.65 -56.58 54.93
C THR A 7 -53.28 -57.25 54.99
N LYS A 8 -53.20 -58.58 55.19
CA LYS A 8 -51.92 -59.31 55.16
C LYS A 8 -51.29 -59.39 53.77
N ILE A 9 -52.09 -59.41 52.70
CA ILE A 9 -51.59 -59.37 51.32
C ILE A 9 -51.16 -57.93 50.96
N GLU A 10 -51.93 -56.94 51.38
CA GLU A 10 -51.63 -55.52 51.27
C GLU A 10 -50.29 -55.16 51.95
N GLU A 11 -50.13 -55.47 53.25
CA GLU A 11 -48.90 -55.21 54.02
C GLU A 11 -47.69 -56.01 53.51
N LYS A 12 -47.88 -57.23 52.99
CA LYS A 12 -46.75 -58.09 52.57
C LYS A 12 -46.30 -57.85 51.12
N TYR A 13 -47.23 -57.55 50.20
CA TYR A 13 -46.93 -57.39 48.78
C TYR A 13 -47.11 -55.95 48.30
N VAL A 14 -48.24 -55.29 48.57
CA VAL A 14 -48.49 -53.93 48.05
C VAL A 14 -47.49 -52.93 48.65
N PHE A 15 -47.23 -52.99 49.95
CA PHE A 15 -46.20 -52.14 50.58
C PHE A 15 -44.78 -52.43 50.06
N LYS A 16 -44.41 -53.69 49.80
CA LYS A 16 -43.07 -54.04 49.26
C LYS A 16 -42.90 -53.63 47.80
N VAL A 17 -43.89 -53.89 46.95
CA VAL A 17 -43.88 -53.47 45.55
C VAL A 17 -43.87 -51.94 45.44
N SER A 18 -44.67 -51.26 46.28
CA SER A 18 -44.61 -49.79 46.41
C SER A 18 -43.22 -49.31 46.84
N GLN A 19 -42.59 -49.92 47.84
CA GLN A 19 -41.24 -49.55 48.29
C GLN A 19 -40.19 -49.72 47.18
N TYR A 20 -40.19 -50.84 46.45
CA TYR A 20 -39.28 -51.03 45.31
C TYR A 20 -39.54 -50.02 44.17
N PHE A 21 -40.80 -49.75 43.86
CA PHE A 21 -41.21 -48.74 42.88
C PHE A 21 -40.73 -47.33 43.27
N TRP A 22 -40.87 -46.94 44.54
CA TRP A 22 -40.33 -45.68 45.05
C TRP A 22 -38.80 -45.61 44.98
N HIS A 23 -38.08 -46.67 45.35
CA HIS A 23 -36.61 -46.70 45.21
C HIS A 23 -36.16 -46.60 43.74
N ILE A 24 -36.87 -47.22 42.81
CA ILE A 24 -36.60 -47.11 41.36
C ILE A 24 -36.85 -45.69 40.87
N ILE A 25 -37.98 -45.07 41.23
CA ILE A 25 -38.29 -43.67 40.87
C ILE A 25 -37.23 -42.71 41.43
N VAL A 26 -36.90 -42.81 42.72
CA VAL A 26 -35.87 -41.96 43.34
C VAL A 26 -34.52 -42.17 42.66
N GLY A 27 -34.14 -43.41 42.33
CA GLY A 27 -32.92 -43.72 41.59
C GLY A 27 -32.85 -43.03 40.22
N PHE A 28 -33.93 -43.07 39.43
CA PHE A 28 -33.99 -42.36 38.15
C PHE A 28 -33.92 -40.83 38.31
N ILE A 29 -34.58 -40.26 39.30
CA ILE A 29 -34.53 -38.81 39.56
C ILE A 29 -33.12 -38.38 39.97
N SER A 30 -32.49 -39.10 40.91
CA SER A 30 -31.12 -38.81 41.34
C SER A 30 -30.13 -38.93 40.19
N LEU A 31 -30.28 -39.93 39.31
CA LEU A 31 -29.44 -40.07 38.12
C LEU A 31 -29.65 -38.92 37.12
N GLY A 32 -30.90 -38.47 36.93
CA GLY A 32 -31.21 -37.28 36.11
C GLY A 32 -30.59 -35.99 36.67
N ILE A 33 -30.63 -35.79 37.99
CA ILE A 33 -29.98 -34.64 38.64
C ILE A 33 -28.46 -34.72 38.50
N VAL A 34 -27.84 -35.90 38.70
CA VAL A 34 -26.40 -36.09 38.51
C VAL A 34 -25.97 -35.81 37.07
N ALA A 35 -26.74 -36.27 36.08
CA ALA A 35 -26.49 -35.95 34.67
C ALA A 35 -26.63 -34.44 34.39
N GLY A 36 -27.65 -33.77 34.96
CA GLY A 36 -27.82 -32.32 34.88
C GLY A 36 -26.64 -31.54 35.47
N VAL A 37 -26.14 -31.97 36.64
CA VAL A 37 -24.94 -31.39 37.29
C VAL A 37 -23.68 -31.61 36.46
N PHE A 38 -23.52 -32.78 35.83
CA PHE A 38 -22.39 -33.03 34.93
C PHE A 38 -22.42 -32.12 33.70
N LEU A 39 -23.58 -31.93 33.08
CA LEU A 39 -23.78 -31.00 31.95
C LEU A 39 -23.54 -29.54 32.35
N LEU A 40 -23.95 -29.13 33.57
CA LEU A 40 -23.65 -27.80 34.13
C LEU A 40 -22.13 -27.58 34.24
N ILE A 41 -21.42 -28.54 34.84
CA ILE A 41 -19.96 -28.46 35.03
C ILE A 41 -19.25 -28.40 33.68
N TYR A 42 -19.61 -29.27 32.73
CA TYR A 42 -19.05 -29.29 31.38
C TYR A 42 -19.31 -27.97 30.61
N GLY A 43 -20.54 -27.44 30.70
CA GLY A 43 -20.93 -26.16 30.08
C GLY A 43 -20.34 -24.90 30.76
N VAL A 44 -19.58 -25.04 31.84
CA VAL A 44 -18.85 -23.96 32.53
C VAL A 44 -17.33 -24.02 32.24
N PHE A 45 -16.79 -25.16 31.79
CA PHE A 45 -15.38 -25.22 31.38
C PHE A 45 -15.10 -24.28 30.18
N PRO A 46 -14.03 -23.47 30.22
CA PRO A 46 -13.72 -22.54 29.15
C PRO A 46 -13.52 -23.26 27.81
N THR A 47 -13.88 -22.59 26.73
CA THR A 47 -13.46 -22.97 25.38
C THR A 47 -12.17 -22.25 25.07
N PHE A 48 -11.24 -22.92 24.39
CA PHE A 48 -10.01 -22.30 23.88
C PHE A 48 -10.20 -22.03 22.38
N LYS A 49 -9.83 -20.84 21.93
CA LYS A 49 -9.79 -20.53 20.49
C LYS A 49 -8.56 -21.19 19.86
N THR A 50 -8.72 -21.78 18.69
CA THR A 50 -7.61 -22.33 17.90
C THR A 50 -6.61 -21.23 17.54
N THR A 51 -5.34 -21.39 17.93
CA THR A 51 -4.27 -20.48 17.51
C THR A 51 -3.96 -20.68 16.04
N VAL A 52 -4.12 -19.63 15.23
CA VAL A 52 -3.75 -19.63 13.82
C VAL A 52 -2.34 -19.06 13.68
N GLU A 53 -1.41 -19.85 13.13
CA GLU A 53 -0.09 -19.35 12.74
C GLU A 53 -0.13 -18.77 11.33
N LYS A 54 0.61 -17.67 11.12
CA LYS A 54 0.74 -17.01 9.82
C LYS A 54 1.95 -17.54 9.07
N GLU A 55 1.78 -17.89 7.79
CA GLU A 55 2.90 -18.28 6.94
C GLU A 55 3.92 -17.13 6.80
N LYS A 56 5.21 -17.48 6.75
CA LYS A 56 6.28 -16.48 6.60
C LYS A 56 6.27 -15.93 5.18
N TYR A 57 6.28 -14.60 5.05
CA TYR A 57 6.35 -13.96 3.74
C TYR A 57 7.56 -14.46 2.93
N PRO A 58 7.44 -14.55 1.59
CA PRO A 58 8.57 -14.82 0.71
C PRO A 58 9.74 -13.83 0.95
N PRO A 59 10.99 -14.28 0.77
CA PRO A 59 12.19 -13.43 0.91
C PRO A 59 12.16 -12.26 -0.07
N LEU A 60 13.00 -11.25 0.15
CA LEU A 60 13.17 -10.13 -0.78
C LEU A 60 13.61 -10.64 -2.17
N VAL A 61 13.24 -9.91 -3.22
CA VAL A 61 13.54 -10.29 -4.60
C VAL A 61 14.99 -10.00 -4.93
N GLU A 62 15.76 -11.05 -5.24
CA GLU A 62 17.04 -10.92 -5.92
C GLU A 62 16.89 -11.21 -7.42
N VAL A 63 17.50 -10.38 -8.27
CA VAL A 63 17.63 -10.62 -9.71
C VAL A 63 19.09 -10.91 -10.01
N THR A 64 19.39 -12.16 -10.32
CA THR A 64 20.75 -12.63 -10.54
C THR A 64 21.23 -12.33 -11.97
N TYR A 65 22.54 -12.32 -12.16
CA TYR A 65 23.16 -12.34 -13.49
C TYR A 65 22.61 -13.47 -14.38
N SER A 66 22.28 -14.63 -13.80
CA SER A 66 21.73 -15.78 -14.54
C SER A 66 20.33 -15.48 -15.09
N ASP A 67 19.44 -14.87 -14.29
CA ASP A 67 18.09 -14.49 -14.74
C ASP A 67 18.17 -13.57 -15.98
N VAL A 68 19.00 -12.53 -15.91
CA VAL A 68 19.19 -11.55 -16.99
C VAL A 68 19.79 -12.22 -18.22
N ASN A 69 20.86 -13.02 -18.06
CA ASN A 69 21.51 -13.72 -19.17
C ASN A 69 20.55 -14.69 -19.88
N ASN A 70 19.69 -15.39 -19.13
CA ASN A 70 18.67 -16.28 -19.71
C ASN A 70 17.56 -15.50 -20.45
N ALA A 71 17.20 -14.29 -20.00
CA ALA A 71 16.25 -13.41 -20.69
C ALA A 71 16.82 -12.72 -21.94
N LEU A 72 18.16 -12.57 -22.04
CA LEU A 72 18.84 -12.21 -23.29
C LEU A 72 18.72 -13.32 -24.34
N LEU A 73 18.59 -14.59 -23.93
CA LEU A 73 18.41 -15.76 -24.81
C LEU A 73 16.95 -16.00 -25.28
N GLY A 74 16.08 -14.99 -25.17
CA GLY A 74 14.87 -14.89 -26.01
C GLY A 74 13.58 -15.56 -25.52
N LYS A 75 13.45 -15.95 -24.24
CA LYS A 75 12.18 -16.43 -23.67
C LYS A 75 11.40 -15.27 -23.00
N LYS A 76 10.23 -14.92 -23.53
CA LYS A 76 9.37 -13.79 -23.08
C LYS A 76 7.87 -14.11 -23.23
N LYS A 77 7.05 -13.42 -22.42
CA LYS A 77 5.62 -13.09 -22.63
C LYS A 77 5.40 -11.67 -22.09
N GLU A 78 4.46 -10.90 -22.66
CA GLU A 78 4.51 -9.43 -22.59
C GLU A 78 3.10 -8.78 -22.53
N TYR A 79 2.92 -7.66 -21.81
CA TYR A 79 1.70 -6.83 -21.78
C TYR A 79 1.94 -5.42 -21.13
N GLN A 80 1.08 -4.40 -21.38
CA GLN A 80 1.21 -3.00 -20.89
C GLN A 80 -0.14 -2.28 -20.55
N PRO A 81 -0.14 -1.23 -19.69
CA PRO A 81 -1.27 -0.28 -19.43
C PRO A 81 -0.90 1.25 -19.45
N GLU A 82 -1.85 2.18 -19.16
CA GLU A 82 -1.71 3.66 -19.29
C GLU A 82 -2.20 4.56 -18.08
N PRO A 83 -1.82 5.88 -17.94
CA PRO A 83 -2.13 6.79 -16.79
C PRO A 83 -2.58 8.28 -17.08
N ILE A 84 -2.95 9.12 -16.08
CA ILE A 84 -3.32 10.59 -16.19
C ILE A 84 -2.87 11.48 -14.94
N SER A 85 -2.69 12.83 -15.07
CA SER A 85 -2.25 13.86 -14.03
C SER A 85 -2.59 15.35 -14.47
N GLN A 86 -2.41 16.54 -13.82
CA GLN A 86 -1.97 17.12 -12.49
C GLN A 86 -2.24 18.69 -12.40
N SER A 87 -2.33 19.39 -11.22
CA SER A 87 -2.31 20.91 -11.13
C SER A 87 -2.14 21.61 -9.72
N TYR A 88 -1.65 22.89 -9.68
CA TYR A 88 -1.49 23.82 -8.50
C TYR A 88 -1.51 25.35 -8.90
N THR A 89 -1.35 26.33 -7.96
CA THR A 89 -1.42 27.83 -8.16
C THR A 89 -0.39 28.65 -7.31
N SER A 90 -0.14 29.97 -7.57
CA SER A 90 0.94 30.82 -6.95
C SER A 90 0.62 32.34 -6.76
N GLN A 91 1.52 33.14 -6.12
CA GLN A 91 1.44 34.61 -5.85
C GLN A 91 2.85 35.31 -5.76
N SER A 92 2.98 36.64 -5.58
CA SER A 92 4.20 37.45 -5.94
C SER A 92 4.53 38.75 -5.11
N GLU A 93 5.81 39.15 -4.96
CA GLU A 93 6.40 40.52 -4.68
C GLU A 93 7.95 40.44 -4.40
N SER A 94 8.87 41.46 -4.35
CA SER A 94 9.01 42.90 -4.79
C SER A 94 10.51 43.36 -4.68
N TYR A 95 11.01 44.44 -5.35
CA TYR A 95 12.48 44.67 -5.62
C TYR A 95 13.09 46.08 -5.41
N THR A 96 14.44 46.17 -5.51
CA THR A 96 15.31 47.35 -5.30
C THR A 96 16.41 47.51 -6.37
N ASP A 97 17.08 48.68 -6.42
CA ASP A 97 17.95 49.10 -7.54
C ASP A 97 19.39 48.52 -7.58
N GLU A 98 20.03 48.20 -6.44
CA GLU A 98 21.44 47.77 -6.47
C GLU A 98 21.60 46.36 -7.08
N ASP A 99 20.63 45.48 -6.83
CA ASP A 99 20.50 44.16 -7.44
C ASP A 99 20.57 44.21 -8.99
N TYR A 100 20.03 45.28 -9.61
CA TYR A 100 20.01 45.45 -11.07
C TYR A 100 21.43 45.47 -11.66
N LYS A 101 22.37 46.18 -11.04
CA LYS A 101 23.76 46.29 -11.52
C LYS A 101 24.49 44.94 -11.44
N ILE A 102 24.16 44.12 -10.45
CA ILE A 102 24.70 42.77 -10.30
C ILE A 102 24.15 41.86 -11.40
N PHE A 103 22.86 41.96 -11.70
CA PHE A 103 22.21 41.27 -12.81
C PHE A 103 22.80 41.65 -14.17
N GLU A 104 22.89 42.94 -14.49
CA GLU A 104 23.38 43.49 -15.76
C GLU A 104 24.82 43.02 -16.07
N LYS A 105 25.74 43.15 -15.10
CA LYS A 105 27.13 42.68 -15.26
C LYS A 105 27.23 41.17 -15.54
N LYS A 106 26.35 40.35 -14.95
CA LYS A 106 26.29 38.92 -15.23
C LYS A 106 25.66 38.66 -16.62
N LEU A 107 24.63 39.39 -17.00
CA LEU A 107 23.99 39.31 -18.33
C LEU A 107 24.99 39.61 -19.46
N ASP A 108 25.82 40.64 -19.30
CA ASP A 108 26.89 40.95 -20.27
C ASP A 108 27.98 39.88 -20.31
N THR A 109 28.27 39.24 -19.18
CA THR A 109 29.17 38.07 -19.14
C THR A 109 28.60 36.88 -19.94
N LEU A 110 27.26 36.74 -20.01
CA LEU A 110 26.59 35.76 -20.86
C LEU A 110 26.58 36.17 -22.34
N LYS A 111 26.36 37.45 -22.67
CA LYS A 111 26.54 38.00 -24.03
C LYS A 111 27.94 37.74 -24.57
N GLN A 112 28.98 37.88 -23.75
CA GLN A 112 30.36 37.51 -24.12
C GLN A 112 30.55 36.00 -24.41
N GLN A 113 29.66 35.12 -23.94
CA GLN A 113 29.70 33.69 -24.31
C GLN A 113 28.90 33.38 -25.58
N ILE A 114 27.87 34.18 -25.88
CA ILE A 114 26.94 34.02 -27.01
C ILE A 114 26.79 35.41 -27.68
N PRO A 115 27.76 35.82 -28.51
CA PRO A 115 27.87 37.22 -28.99
C PRO A 115 26.61 37.69 -29.76
N PRO A 116 26.01 38.86 -29.43
CA PRO A 116 24.82 39.37 -30.12
C PRO A 116 25.00 39.63 -31.62
N GLU A 117 26.23 39.79 -32.08
CA GLU A 117 26.60 39.96 -33.48
C GLU A 117 26.48 38.64 -34.29
N LYS A 118 26.28 37.51 -33.60
CA LYS A 118 26.23 36.15 -34.18
C LYS A 118 24.92 35.39 -33.90
N TYR A 119 24.17 35.77 -32.87
CA TYR A 119 23.03 34.99 -32.37
C TYR A 119 21.83 35.89 -32.03
N THR A 120 20.62 35.40 -32.29
CA THR A 120 19.36 36.13 -32.11
C THR A 120 19.03 36.38 -30.62
N TRP A 121 19.34 37.56 -30.09
CA TRP A 121 18.99 37.91 -28.69
C TRP A 121 17.54 38.35 -28.53
N ASP A 122 17.08 39.28 -29.36
CA ASP A 122 15.70 39.77 -29.37
C ASP A 122 14.77 38.84 -30.18
N ALA A 123 13.46 38.87 -29.89
CA ALA A 123 12.50 38.10 -30.68
C ALA A 123 12.38 38.69 -32.10
N THR A 124 12.46 37.84 -33.13
CA THR A 124 12.26 38.24 -34.53
C THR A 124 10.94 37.69 -35.05
N GLY A 125 10.38 38.33 -36.08
CA GLY A 125 9.05 38.00 -36.56
C GLY A 125 8.60 38.90 -37.69
N TYR A 126 7.34 38.77 -38.07
CA TYR A 126 6.72 39.56 -39.12
C TYR A 126 5.27 39.89 -38.79
N TRP A 127 4.78 40.98 -39.36
CA TRP A 127 3.35 41.30 -39.32
C TRP A 127 2.63 40.43 -40.35
N TYR A 128 1.77 39.54 -39.87
CA TYR A 128 0.85 38.78 -40.70
C TYR A 128 -0.46 39.57 -40.88
N TYR A 129 -0.87 39.74 -42.13
CA TYR A 129 -2.04 40.51 -42.53
C TYR A 129 -3.11 39.56 -43.11
N PRO A 130 -4.01 38.97 -42.30
CA PRO A 130 -4.96 37.95 -42.75
C PRO A 130 -5.93 38.41 -43.85
N TYR A 131 -6.10 39.74 -44.01
CA TYR A 131 -6.93 40.36 -45.05
C TYR A 131 -6.12 41.23 -46.02
N GLY A 132 -4.78 41.13 -46.00
CA GLY A 132 -3.87 41.96 -46.78
C GLY A 132 -3.50 43.29 -46.11
N GLU A 133 -2.38 43.90 -46.55
CA GLU A 133 -1.69 45.01 -45.87
C GLU A 133 -2.58 46.25 -45.63
N ARG A 134 -3.56 46.48 -46.52
CA ARG A 134 -4.51 47.61 -46.43
C ARG A 134 -5.37 47.58 -45.16
N TYR A 135 -5.50 46.41 -44.52
CA TYR A 135 -6.31 46.18 -43.33
C TYR A 135 -5.44 46.04 -42.08
N SER A 136 -4.53 46.99 -41.88
CA SER A 136 -3.49 46.98 -40.84
C SER A 136 -4.03 46.93 -39.40
N SER A 137 -5.31 47.24 -39.16
CA SER A 137 -6.00 47.06 -37.87
C SER A 137 -6.20 45.59 -37.48
N TYR A 138 -6.12 44.65 -38.42
CA TYR A 138 -6.30 43.21 -38.20
C TYR A 138 -4.99 42.42 -38.26
N ARG A 139 -3.83 43.10 -38.31
CA ARG A 139 -2.54 42.42 -38.37
C ARG A 139 -2.18 41.78 -37.01
N SER A 140 -1.59 40.59 -37.06
CA SER A 140 -1.00 39.93 -35.89
C SER A 140 0.51 39.84 -36.05
N TRP A 141 1.27 39.98 -34.96
CA TRP A 141 2.69 39.66 -34.98
C TRP A 141 2.88 38.15 -34.90
N ILE A 142 3.58 37.56 -35.87
CA ILE A 142 4.01 36.16 -35.82
C ILE A 142 5.51 36.15 -35.49
N GLU A 143 5.84 35.54 -34.36
CA GLU A 143 7.22 35.31 -33.93
C GLU A 143 7.85 34.21 -34.79
N ALA A 144 8.94 34.54 -35.48
CA ALA A 144 9.73 33.63 -36.32
C ALA A 144 10.92 33.03 -35.54
N ASP A 145 11.53 33.81 -34.64
CA ASP A 145 12.38 33.31 -33.56
C ASP A 145 11.97 33.97 -32.25
N ILE A 146 11.90 33.17 -31.19
CA ILE A 146 11.61 33.57 -29.82
C ILE A 146 12.75 34.44 -29.26
N GLY A 147 13.97 34.33 -29.79
CA GLY A 147 15.17 35.03 -29.31
C GLY A 147 15.68 34.46 -27.97
N LEU A 148 16.79 34.98 -27.46
CA LEU A 148 17.38 34.56 -26.17
C LEU A 148 16.75 35.27 -24.97
N TYR A 149 16.40 36.55 -25.05
CA TYR A 149 15.81 37.28 -23.92
C TYR A 149 14.53 36.60 -23.43
N ARG A 150 13.57 36.34 -24.33
CA ARG A 150 12.29 35.67 -23.99
C ARG A 150 12.45 34.24 -23.47
N ARG A 151 13.58 33.57 -23.75
CA ARG A 151 13.94 32.26 -23.16
C ARG A 151 14.48 32.43 -21.74
N LEU A 152 15.25 33.48 -21.48
CA LEU A 152 15.68 33.87 -20.13
C LEU A 152 14.49 34.31 -19.28
N ASP A 153 13.60 35.16 -19.81
CA ASP A 153 12.38 35.62 -19.13
C ASP A 153 11.49 34.45 -18.73
N LYS A 154 11.18 33.55 -19.67
CA LYS A 154 10.42 32.33 -19.37
C LYS A 154 11.12 31.43 -18.33
N ALA A 155 12.46 31.40 -18.32
CA ALA A 155 13.20 30.67 -17.29
C ALA A 155 13.13 31.36 -15.92
N TYR A 156 13.07 32.70 -15.88
CA TYR A 156 12.82 33.46 -14.66
C TYR A 156 11.42 33.19 -14.12
N ASP A 157 10.38 33.29 -14.98
CA ASP A 157 8.99 33.04 -14.60
C ASP A 157 8.78 31.62 -14.05
N ASN A 158 9.26 30.59 -14.75
CA ASN A 158 9.14 29.19 -14.31
C ASN A 158 9.78 28.93 -12.94
N SER A 159 10.78 29.72 -12.54
CA SER A 159 11.58 29.53 -11.33
C SER A 159 11.33 30.59 -10.26
N SER A 160 10.28 31.41 -10.42
CA SER A 160 9.94 32.52 -9.52
C SER A 160 11.10 33.53 -9.33
N ALA A 161 11.98 33.67 -10.33
CA ALA A 161 13.15 34.53 -10.29
C ALA A 161 12.79 35.99 -10.60
N TYR A 162 11.88 36.55 -9.81
CA TYR A 162 11.34 37.86 -10.09
C TYR A 162 12.34 38.99 -9.74
N SER A 163 13.16 38.82 -8.69
CA SER A 163 14.20 39.80 -8.31
C SER A 163 15.46 39.74 -9.16
N TYR A 164 16.14 40.88 -9.33
CA TYR A 164 17.38 40.93 -10.09
C TYR A 164 18.48 40.06 -9.49
N ASN A 165 18.61 39.95 -8.15
CA ASN A 165 19.55 38.99 -7.53
C ASN A 165 19.21 37.53 -7.87
N LEU A 166 17.92 37.15 -7.86
CA LEU A 166 17.49 35.80 -8.24
C LEU A 166 17.75 35.50 -9.74
N LYS A 167 17.51 36.47 -10.62
CA LYS A 167 17.87 36.39 -12.06
C LYS A 167 19.39 36.30 -12.25
N ALA A 168 20.15 37.06 -11.48
CA ALA A 168 21.61 37.09 -11.50
C ALA A 168 22.20 35.70 -11.14
N ASP A 169 21.61 34.98 -10.20
CA ASP A 169 22.08 33.64 -9.83
C ASP A 169 21.71 32.57 -10.86
N LEU A 170 20.56 32.69 -11.55
CA LEU A 170 20.27 31.85 -12.72
C LEU A 170 21.25 32.10 -13.86
N ILE A 171 21.53 33.37 -14.20
CA ILE A 171 22.57 33.70 -15.18
C ILE A 171 23.93 33.11 -14.77
N SER A 172 24.26 33.10 -13.46
CA SER A 172 25.49 32.47 -12.95
C SER A 172 25.52 30.95 -13.24
N ALA A 173 24.39 30.26 -13.10
CA ALA A 173 24.27 28.84 -13.41
C ALA A 173 24.31 28.59 -14.94
N PHE A 174 23.62 29.41 -15.72
CA PHE A 174 23.66 29.36 -17.19
C PHE A 174 25.08 29.52 -17.73
N ILE A 175 25.83 30.53 -17.27
CA ILE A 175 27.22 30.77 -17.68
C ILE A 175 28.11 29.57 -17.33
N LYS A 176 27.92 28.95 -16.15
CA LYS A 176 28.69 27.75 -15.74
C LYS A 176 28.48 26.57 -16.68
N LEU A 177 27.24 26.29 -17.12
CA LEU A 177 26.97 25.24 -18.10
C LEU A 177 27.48 25.63 -19.50
N VAL A 178 27.11 26.81 -19.97
CA VAL A 178 27.39 27.29 -21.35
C VAL A 178 28.89 27.33 -21.65
N LYS A 179 29.74 27.65 -20.66
CA LYS A 179 31.21 27.66 -20.82
C LYS A 179 31.84 26.29 -21.05
N LEU A 180 31.13 25.18 -20.82
CA LEU A 180 31.64 23.84 -21.08
C LEU A 180 31.64 23.49 -22.59
N PHE A 181 30.93 24.25 -23.42
CA PHE A 181 30.73 23.94 -24.84
C PHE A 181 31.43 24.96 -25.75
N LYS A 182 31.91 24.52 -26.94
CA LYS A 182 32.31 25.43 -28.03
C LYS A 182 31.11 26.26 -28.48
N GLU A 183 31.42 27.42 -29.04
CA GLU A 183 30.47 28.47 -29.40
C GLU A 183 29.17 27.98 -30.09
N PRO A 184 29.20 27.11 -31.13
CA PRO A 184 27.98 26.69 -31.84
C PRO A 184 26.97 25.93 -30.96
N ASN A 185 27.46 25.24 -29.92
CA ASN A 185 26.63 24.41 -29.03
C ASN A 185 26.05 25.23 -27.85
N ARG A 186 26.48 26.48 -27.66
CA ARG A 186 26.14 27.30 -26.49
C ARG A 186 24.67 27.73 -26.42
N VAL A 187 24.07 28.08 -27.55
CA VAL A 187 22.64 28.44 -27.63
C VAL A 187 21.77 27.24 -27.23
N SER A 188 22.09 26.04 -27.73
CA SER A 188 21.39 24.81 -27.39
C SER A 188 21.56 24.44 -25.91
N ALA A 189 22.78 24.54 -25.36
CA ALA A 189 23.02 24.32 -23.93
C ALA A 189 22.25 25.32 -23.05
N LEU A 190 22.20 26.60 -23.43
CA LEU A 190 21.38 27.62 -22.76
C LEU A 190 19.88 27.30 -22.87
N GLN A 191 19.39 26.87 -24.04
CA GLN A 191 17.99 26.47 -24.22
C GLN A 191 17.61 25.31 -23.29
N TYR A 192 18.45 24.29 -23.13
CA TYR A 192 18.16 23.16 -22.24
C TYR A 192 18.26 23.54 -20.75
N ALA A 193 19.15 24.47 -20.38
CA ALA A 193 19.17 25.04 -19.04
C ALA A 193 17.94 25.93 -18.74
N ALA A 194 17.52 26.77 -19.68
CA ALA A 194 16.29 27.56 -19.54
C ALA A 194 15.03 26.66 -19.45
N ASN A 195 15.05 25.51 -20.12
CA ASN A 195 13.97 24.52 -20.11
C ASN A 195 13.85 23.75 -18.78
N ILE A 196 14.94 23.55 -18.04
CA ILE A 196 14.94 22.83 -16.75
C ILE A 196 14.54 23.70 -15.54
N CYS A 197 14.49 25.03 -15.72
CA CYS A 197 14.07 25.97 -14.67
C CYS A 197 12.61 25.72 -14.25
N GLN A 198 12.40 25.55 -12.95
CA GLN A 198 11.10 25.24 -12.35
C GLN A 198 11.08 25.53 -10.84
N GLN A 199 9.89 25.83 -10.30
CA GLN A 199 9.57 26.03 -8.88
C GLN A 199 10.27 27.22 -8.22
N SER A 200 11.60 27.14 -8.07
CA SER A 200 12.44 28.15 -7.43
C SER A 200 13.80 28.28 -8.10
N VAL A 201 14.44 29.43 -7.92
CA VAL A 201 15.82 29.68 -8.34
C VAL A 201 16.78 28.66 -7.75
N SER A 202 16.68 28.36 -6.46
CA SER A 202 17.56 27.38 -5.79
C SER A 202 17.46 25.99 -6.46
N LYS A 203 16.24 25.48 -6.67
CA LYS A 203 16.00 24.20 -7.35
C LYS A 203 16.53 24.21 -8.79
N SER A 204 16.31 25.31 -9.50
CA SER A 204 16.77 25.50 -10.88
C SER A 204 18.29 25.55 -10.98
N VAL A 205 18.98 26.29 -10.10
CA VAL A 205 20.45 26.35 -10.03
C VAL A 205 21.06 24.97 -9.72
N ILE A 206 20.44 24.19 -8.83
CA ILE A 206 20.86 22.80 -8.53
C ILE A 206 20.73 21.92 -9.78
N LEU A 207 19.58 21.98 -10.47
CA LEU A 207 19.33 21.19 -11.68
C LEU A 207 20.29 21.55 -12.83
N ILE A 208 20.53 22.84 -13.07
CA ILE A 208 21.53 23.31 -14.06
C ILE A 208 22.95 22.86 -13.65
N GLY A 209 23.26 22.87 -12.34
CA GLY A 209 24.52 22.34 -11.81
C GLY A 209 24.71 20.84 -12.10
N LYS A 210 23.65 20.04 -11.98
CA LYS A 210 23.68 18.60 -12.30
C LYS A 210 23.76 18.34 -13.82
N LEU A 211 23.11 19.16 -14.66
CA LEU A 211 23.37 19.17 -16.10
C LEU A 211 24.85 19.43 -16.41
N ALA A 212 25.48 20.40 -15.72
CA ALA A 212 26.90 20.69 -15.87
C ALA A 212 27.82 19.56 -15.37
N GLN A 213 27.43 18.82 -14.33
CA GLN A 213 28.15 17.62 -13.89
C GLN A 213 28.06 16.47 -14.92
N SER A 214 26.90 16.28 -15.55
CA SER A 214 26.71 15.22 -16.56
C SER A 214 27.54 15.43 -17.83
N TYR A 215 28.01 16.65 -18.12
CA TYR A 215 29.00 16.91 -19.18
C TYR A 215 30.25 16.02 -19.08
N ASN A 216 30.73 15.73 -17.87
CA ASN A 216 31.90 14.87 -17.65
C ASN A 216 31.68 13.42 -18.12
N GLN A 217 30.43 13.00 -18.36
CA GLN A 217 30.09 11.64 -18.77
C GLN A 217 29.90 11.49 -20.28
N TYR A 218 29.26 12.46 -20.92
CA TYR A 218 28.90 12.43 -22.35
C TYR A 218 29.86 13.27 -23.22
N GLY A 219 30.45 14.31 -22.65
CA GLY A 219 31.32 15.26 -23.34
C GLY A 219 30.55 16.26 -24.21
N GLU A 220 31.27 16.85 -25.15
CA GLU A 220 30.83 18.05 -25.86
C GLU A 220 30.09 17.79 -27.19
N SER A 221 30.26 16.59 -27.75
CA SER A 221 29.86 16.27 -29.14
C SER A 221 28.40 15.83 -29.28
N ASP A 222 27.75 15.43 -28.19
CA ASP A 222 26.36 14.98 -28.17
C ASP A 222 25.59 15.88 -27.19
N LEU A 223 24.56 16.59 -27.68
CA LEU A 223 23.69 17.43 -26.84
C LEU A 223 22.35 16.75 -26.50
N SER A 224 22.10 15.54 -27.04
CA SER A 224 20.84 14.82 -26.82
C SER A 224 20.62 14.50 -25.33
N TYR A 225 21.70 14.23 -24.58
CA TYR A 225 21.60 13.99 -23.15
C TYR A 225 21.07 15.22 -22.38
N LEU A 226 21.46 16.45 -22.76
CA LEU A 226 20.90 17.68 -22.16
C LEU A 226 19.42 17.88 -22.52
N TYR A 227 19.03 17.56 -23.75
CA TYR A 227 17.62 17.58 -24.16
C TYR A 227 16.80 16.57 -23.34
N THR A 228 17.22 15.31 -23.28
CA THR A 228 16.53 14.26 -22.52
C THR A 228 16.46 14.59 -21.02
N LEU A 229 17.58 14.98 -20.40
CA LEU A 229 17.60 15.30 -18.96
C LEU A 229 16.78 16.55 -18.61
N SER A 230 16.86 17.62 -19.41
CA SER A 230 16.08 18.84 -19.15
C SER A 230 14.58 18.61 -19.31
N ASN A 231 14.14 17.87 -20.34
CA ASN A 231 12.74 17.51 -20.51
C ASN A 231 12.28 16.55 -19.40
N PHE A 232 13.04 15.51 -19.07
CA PHE A 232 12.68 14.58 -18.00
C PHE A 232 12.48 15.31 -16.67
N ALA A 233 13.44 16.15 -16.26
CA ALA A 233 13.37 16.82 -14.98
C ALA A 233 12.27 17.88 -14.90
N LYS A 234 11.91 18.49 -16.03
CA LYS A 234 10.75 19.40 -16.17
C LYS A 234 9.41 18.66 -16.12
N SER A 235 9.32 17.49 -16.76
CA SER A 235 8.12 16.64 -16.74
C SER A 235 7.91 15.95 -15.39
N ASN A 236 8.97 15.74 -14.61
CA ASN A 236 8.93 15.08 -13.30
C ASN A 236 9.61 15.96 -12.22
N PRO A 237 8.94 17.03 -11.74
CA PRO A 237 9.59 18.07 -10.91
C PRO A 237 10.13 17.60 -9.55
N ARG A 238 9.65 16.45 -9.04
CA ARG A 238 10.10 15.89 -7.75
C ARG A 238 11.27 14.93 -7.95
N GLU A 239 11.18 14.10 -8.98
CA GLU A 239 12.07 12.97 -9.30
C GLU A 239 13.28 13.39 -10.13
N GLY A 240 13.12 14.44 -10.95
CA GLY A 240 14.08 14.87 -11.98
C GLY A 240 15.51 15.08 -11.51
N GLU A 241 15.68 15.59 -10.28
CA GLU A 241 17.01 15.78 -9.69
C GLU A 241 17.71 14.44 -9.45
N LYS A 242 17.01 13.51 -8.80
CA LYS A 242 17.52 12.18 -8.46
C LYS A 242 17.71 11.31 -9.70
N PHE A 243 16.89 11.50 -10.74
CA PHE A 243 17.07 10.86 -12.03
C PHE A 243 18.35 11.32 -12.73
N ILE A 244 18.71 12.61 -12.66
CA ILE A 244 20.00 13.07 -13.21
C ILE A 244 21.17 12.44 -12.44
N ASP A 245 21.10 12.36 -11.11
CA ASP A 245 22.13 11.69 -10.29
C ASP A 245 22.26 10.19 -10.64
N LEU A 246 21.13 9.50 -10.85
CA LEU A 246 21.07 8.11 -11.29
C LEU A 246 21.72 7.92 -12.67
N VAL A 247 21.42 8.82 -13.62
CA VAL A 247 22.04 8.82 -14.96
C VAL A 247 23.54 9.06 -14.87
N ILE A 248 24.01 10.02 -14.08
CA ILE A 248 25.44 10.29 -13.88
C ILE A 248 26.13 9.07 -13.28
N THR A 249 25.54 8.45 -12.25
CA THR A 249 26.08 7.26 -11.58
C THR A 249 26.17 6.07 -12.53
N THR A 250 25.10 5.80 -13.28
CA THR A 250 25.06 4.72 -14.30
C THR A 250 26.06 4.98 -15.42
N ALA A 251 26.17 6.22 -15.89
CA ALA A 251 27.08 6.60 -16.97
C ALA A 251 28.57 6.57 -16.58
N ASN A 252 28.91 6.61 -15.28
CA ASN A 252 30.29 6.34 -14.82
C ASN A 252 30.67 4.85 -14.93
N MET A 253 29.68 3.95 -14.88
CA MET A 253 29.89 2.50 -14.84
C MET A 253 29.70 1.81 -16.22
N MET A 254 29.14 2.54 -17.20
CA MET A 254 28.93 2.13 -18.59
C MET A 254 30.10 2.55 -19.49
N ASP A 255 30.40 1.74 -20.51
CA ASP A 255 31.31 2.15 -21.59
C ASP A 255 30.78 3.39 -22.34
N LYS A 256 31.69 4.21 -22.90
CA LYS A 256 31.35 5.43 -23.64
C LYS A 256 30.31 5.22 -24.74
N LYS A 257 30.36 4.11 -25.50
CA LYS A 257 29.39 3.86 -26.60
C LYS A 257 27.98 3.55 -26.09
N ASN A 258 27.84 3.13 -24.84
CA ASN A 258 26.58 2.70 -24.23
C ASN A 258 25.82 3.85 -23.54
N LYS A 259 26.48 4.95 -23.16
CA LYS A 259 25.93 5.94 -22.21
C LYS A 259 24.60 6.55 -22.67
N THR A 260 24.51 7.02 -23.92
CA THR A 260 23.28 7.66 -24.44
C THR A 260 22.13 6.65 -24.53
N SER A 261 22.37 5.41 -24.96
CA SER A 261 21.36 4.35 -24.96
C SER A 261 20.97 3.88 -23.55
N ALA A 262 21.90 3.93 -22.58
CA ALA A 262 21.60 3.66 -21.18
C ALA A 262 20.69 4.74 -20.58
N LEU A 263 20.91 6.03 -20.86
CA LEU A 263 20.02 7.14 -20.48
C LEU A 263 18.60 6.92 -21.03
N GLU A 264 18.46 6.54 -22.29
CA GLU A 264 17.15 6.27 -22.89
C GLU A 264 16.46 5.06 -22.23
N ILE A 265 17.19 3.97 -21.95
CA ILE A 265 16.69 2.83 -21.17
C ILE A 265 16.28 3.23 -19.74
N LEU A 266 17.05 4.09 -19.07
CA LEU A 266 16.70 4.61 -17.74
C LEU A 266 15.37 5.39 -17.79
N LYS A 267 15.22 6.30 -18.76
CA LYS A 267 14.01 7.10 -18.96
C LYS A 267 12.79 6.23 -19.26
N ASP A 268 12.91 5.31 -20.21
CA ASP A 268 11.78 4.52 -20.69
C ASP A 268 11.30 3.53 -19.61
N ASN A 269 12.21 2.98 -18.81
CA ASN A 269 11.83 2.12 -17.68
C ASN A 269 11.30 2.91 -16.48
N PHE A 270 11.72 4.16 -16.26
CA PHE A 270 11.07 5.05 -15.29
C PHE A 270 9.57 5.15 -15.62
N TYR A 271 9.22 5.60 -16.82
CA TYR A 271 7.82 5.81 -17.19
C TYR A 271 7.02 4.50 -17.28
N ARG A 272 7.64 3.41 -17.74
CA ARG A 272 6.96 2.11 -17.92
C ARG A 272 6.66 1.37 -16.60
N TYR A 273 7.56 1.43 -15.62
CA TYR A 273 7.48 0.57 -14.44
C TYR A 273 7.47 1.31 -13.10
N TYR A 274 8.19 2.43 -12.98
CA TYR A 274 8.41 3.08 -11.69
C TYR A 274 7.50 4.27 -11.44
N ASN A 275 7.21 5.08 -12.47
CA ASN A 275 6.29 6.22 -12.52
C ASN A 275 6.05 6.91 -11.16
N THR A 276 6.87 7.92 -10.85
CA THR A 276 7.06 8.61 -9.54
C THR A 276 7.90 7.85 -8.50
N LYS A 277 8.02 6.51 -8.55
CA LYS A 277 8.83 5.73 -7.58
C LYS A 277 10.33 5.69 -7.91
N ILE A 278 10.96 6.85 -8.06
CA ILE A 278 12.40 6.96 -8.44
C ILE A 278 13.34 6.18 -7.49
N GLU A 279 13.01 6.16 -6.19
CA GLU A 279 13.42 5.16 -5.17
C GLU A 279 13.82 3.79 -5.72
N GLN A 280 12.79 3.09 -6.17
CA GLN A 280 12.84 1.69 -6.55
C GLN A 280 13.63 1.49 -7.85
N GLN A 281 13.71 2.53 -8.69
CA GLN A 281 14.59 2.50 -9.85
C GLN A 281 16.05 2.66 -9.42
N ILE A 282 16.37 3.57 -8.50
CA ILE A 282 17.75 3.76 -8.01
C ILE A 282 18.27 2.47 -7.37
N GLU A 283 17.49 1.86 -6.48
CA GLU A 283 17.76 0.55 -5.88
C GLU A 283 18.04 -0.52 -6.94
N ALA A 284 17.07 -0.78 -7.82
CA ALA A 284 17.19 -1.76 -8.90
C ALA A 284 18.39 -1.50 -9.84
N THR A 285 18.75 -0.24 -10.09
CA THR A 285 19.91 0.08 -10.93
C THR A 285 21.21 -0.18 -10.20
N ASN A 286 21.31 0.18 -8.92
CA ASN A 286 22.50 -0.07 -8.11
C ASN A 286 22.80 -1.57 -8.01
N ASP A 287 21.77 -2.40 -7.81
CA ASP A 287 21.88 -3.86 -7.82
C ASP A 287 22.46 -4.37 -9.14
N PHE A 288 21.91 -3.96 -10.28
CA PHE A 288 22.43 -4.31 -11.61
C PHE A 288 23.88 -3.86 -11.81
N LEU A 289 24.23 -2.67 -11.32
CA LEU A 289 25.59 -2.11 -11.42
C LEU A 289 26.62 -2.92 -10.59
N THR A 290 26.21 -3.74 -9.62
CA THR A 290 27.14 -4.67 -8.95
C THR A 290 27.71 -5.74 -9.89
N PHE A 291 26.97 -6.09 -10.96
CA PHE A 291 27.37 -7.14 -11.90
C PHE A 291 27.39 -6.73 -13.38
N ILE A 292 27.21 -5.45 -13.71
CA ILE A 292 27.34 -4.91 -15.09
C ILE A 292 28.63 -5.36 -15.80
N LYS A 293 29.76 -5.46 -15.06
CA LYS A 293 31.07 -5.90 -15.56
C LYS A 293 31.13 -7.37 -15.97
N LYS A 294 30.10 -8.17 -15.68
CA LYS A 294 29.97 -9.58 -16.14
C LYS A 294 29.34 -9.69 -17.53
N PHE A 295 28.77 -8.61 -18.07
CA PHE A 295 28.28 -8.57 -19.45
C PHE A 295 29.32 -7.99 -20.41
N ASN A 296 29.43 -8.59 -21.60
CA ASN A 296 30.11 -7.97 -22.73
C ASN A 296 29.52 -6.57 -22.99
N ILE A 297 30.38 -5.62 -23.38
CA ILE A 297 30.01 -4.20 -23.47
C ILE A 297 28.74 -4.01 -24.34
N ASP A 298 28.71 -4.63 -25.51
CA ASP A 298 27.60 -4.60 -26.48
C ASP A 298 26.28 -5.21 -25.98
N LYS A 299 26.26 -5.80 -24.78
CA LYS A 299 25.07 -6.34 -24.11
C LYS A 299 24.69 -5.63 -22.82
N GLN A 300 25.49 -4.70 -22.29
CA GLN A 300 25.19 -4.00 -21.02
C GLN A 300 23.86 -3.23 -21.06
N VAL A 301 23.55 -2.55 -22.17
CA VAL A 301 22.31 -1.78 -22.34
C VAL A 301 21.08 -2.71 -22.44
N GLU A 302 21.18 -3.80 -23.21
CA GLU A 302 20.09 -4.78 -23.30
C GLU A 302 19.88 -5.48 -21.95
N ALA A 303 20.96 -5.81 -21.25
CA ALA A 303 20.93 -6.43 -19.93
C ALA A 303 20.25 -5.54 -18.87
N LEU A 304 20.49 -4.22 -18.89
CA LEU A 304 19.79 -3.26 -18.01
C LEU A 304 18.27 -3.25 -18.29
N GLY A 305 17.87 -3.24 -19.56
CA GLY A 305 16.46 -3.31 -19.94
C GLY A 305 15.78 -4.61 -19.49
N LYS A 306 16.44 -5.76 -19.67
CA LYS A 306 15.96 -7.07 -19.19
C LYS A 306 15.94 -7.14 -17.65
N TYR A 307 16.90 -6.53 -16.96
CA TYR A 307 16.95 -6.51 -15.49
C TYR A 307 15.69 -5.90 -14.87
N TYR A 308 15.29 -4.72 -15.34
CA TYR A 308 14.10 -4.04 -14.81
C TYR A 308 12.84 -4.86 -15.02
N GLU A 309 12.65 -5.44 -16.20
CA GLU A 309 11.53 -6.32 -16.51
C GLU A 309 11.46 -7.53 -15.55
N ILE A 310 12.60 -8.21 -15.33
CA ILE A 310 12.66 -9.34 -14.40
C ILE A 310 12.39 -8.90 -12.96
N SER A 311 12.97 -7.78 -12.52
CA SER A 311 12.78 -7.23 -11.17
C SER A 311 11.31 -6.91 -10.90
N VAL A 312 10.64 -6.25 -11.85
CA VAL A 312 9.21 -5.90 -11.76
C VAL A 312 8.33 -7.15 -11.75
N ILE A 313 8.62 -8.15 -12.60
CA ILE A 313 7.87 -9.41 -12.63
C ILE A 313 8.06 -10.19 -11.32
N LYS A 314 9.29 -10.37 -10.84
CA LYS A 314 9.56 -11.07 -9.57
C LYS A 314 8.92 -10.35 -8.38
N ASN A 315 8.98 -9.01 -8.32
CA ASN A 315 8.36 -8.23 -7.23
C ASN A 315 6.83 -8.30 -7.25
N ARG A 316 6.20 -8.20 -8.43
CA ARG A 316 4.76 -8.42 -8.58
C ARG A 316 4.35 -9.82 -8.12
N ASN A 317 5.10 -10.86 -8.50
CA ASN A 317 4.80 -12.23 -8.07
C ASN A 317 4.94 -12.38 -6.54
N ARG A 318 5.95 -11.73 -5.94
CA ARG A 318 6.14 -11.68 -4.48
C ARG A 318 4.98 -10.98 -3.77
N GLU A 319 4.48 -9.87 -4.31
CA GLU A 319 3.34 -9.12 -3.78
C GLU A 319 2.04 -9.95 -3.87
N GLN A 320 1.82 -10.64 -5.00
CA GLN A 320 0.70 -11.57 -5.15
C GLN A 320 0.75 -12.72 -4.13
N GLU A 321 1.94 -13.25 -3.85
CA GLU A 321 2.13 -14.31 -2.85
C GLU A 321 1.91 -13.81 -1.41
N ILE A 322 2.38 -12.60 -1.07
CA ILE A 322 2.07 -11.97 0.23
C ILE A 322 0.56 -11.80 0.39
N ASN A 323 -0.13 -11.29 -0.64
CA ASN A 323 -1.59 -11.12 -0.61
C ASN A 323 -2.33 -12.47 -0.50
N ARG A 324 -1.77 -13.56 -1.05
CA ARG A 324 -2.29 -14.93 -0.85
C ARG A 324 -2.19 -15.35 0.62
N ILE A 325 -1.04 -15.14 1.24
CA ILE A 325 -0.78 -15.42 2.66
C ILE A 325 -1.68 -14.59 3.59
N GLU A 326 -1.91 -13.31 3.30
CA GLU A 326 -2.83 -12.46 4.08
C GLU A 326 -4.28 -12.98 4.03
N ASN A 327 -4.76 -13.32 2.83
CA ASN A 327 -6.13 -13.79 2.64
C ASN A 327 -6.37 -15.15 3.32
N ASP A 328 -5.45 -16.10 3.16
CA ASP A 328 -5.50 -17.42 3.82
C ASP A 328 -5.44 -17.29 5.36
N TYR A 329 -4.55 -16.46 5.89
CA TYR A 329 -4.46 -16.19 7.33
C TYR A 329 -5.73 -15.52 7.88
N THR A 330 -6.30 -14.57 7.14
CA THR A 330 -7.56 -13.88 7.52
C THR A 330 -8.75 -14.83 7.48
N GLN A 331 -8.83 -15.71 6.48
CA GLN A 331 -9.85 -16.76 6.40
C GLN A 331 -9.74 -17.70 7.62
N LYS A 332 -8.56 -18.24 7.91
CA LYS A 332 -8.34 -19.15 9.04
C LYS A 332 -8.63 -18.49 10.39
N LEU A 333 -8.31 -17.20 10.56
CA LEU A 333 -8.70 -16.44 11.76
C LEU A 333 -10.22 -16.32 11.93
N SER A 334 -10.95 -16.19 10.83
CA SER A 334 -12.42 -16.14 10.82
C SER A 334 -13.05 -17.52 11.06
N GLU A 335 -12.46 -18.58 10.51
CA GLU A 335 -12.88 -19.96 10.74
C GLU A 335 -12.67 -20.34 12.22
N ALA A 336 -11.50 -20.05 12.78
CA ALA A 336 -11.21 -20.27 14.20
C ALA A 336 -12.08 -19.43 15.15
N GLU A 337 -12.57 -18.25 14.72
CA GLU A 337 -13.57 -17.48 15.48
C GLU A 337 -14.96 -18.13 15.41
N MET A 338 -15.38 -18.56 14.21
CA MET A 338 -16.64 -19.28 13.99
C MET A 338 -16.71 -20.58 14.81
N GLU A 339 -15.65 -21.39 14.81
CA GLU A 339 -15.54 -22.60 15.64
C GLU A 339 -15.61 -22.29 17.14
N TYR A 340 -14.92 -21.23 17.58
CA TYR A 340 -14.91 -20.78 18.97
C TYR A 340 -16.29 -20.29 19.43
N LEU A 341 -17.00 -19.53 18.59
CA LEU A 341 -18.37 -19.06 18.87
C LEU A 341 -19.39 -20.21 18.83
N ALA A 342 -19.28 -21.14 17.88
CA ALA A 342 -20.12 -22.33 17.82
C ALA A 342 -19.94 -23.21 19.08
N SER A 343 -18.68 -23.44 19.49
CA SER A 343 -18.34 -24.20 20.70
C SER A 343 -18.81 -23.51 21.99
N GLN A 344 -18.85 -22.17 22.03
CA GLN A 344 -19.48 -21.43 23.12
C GLN A 344 -21.01 -21.58 23.12
N ALA A 345 -21.64 -21.54 21.95
CA ALA A 345 -23.09 -21.71 21.82
C ALA A 345 -23.54 -23.12 22.25
N GLU A 346 -22.80 -24.17 21.83
CA GLU A 346 -23.05 -25.55 22.28
C GLU A 346 -22.92 -25.67 23.80
N LYS A 347 -21.84 -25.17 24.41
CA LYS A 347 -21.71 -25.20 25.87
C LYS A 347 -22.79 -24.38 26.59
N ALA A 348 -23.25 -23.28 26.02
CA ALA A 348 -24.35 -22.49 26.57
C ALA A 348 -25.69 -23.26 26.53
N ASP A 349 -25.96 -24.01 25.46
CA ASP A 349 -27.09 -24.92 25.36
C ASP A 349 -26.98 -26.11 26.33
N LEU A 350 -25.82 -26.80 26.39
CA LEU A 350 -25.58 -27.89 27.34
C LEU A 350 -25.72 -27.41 28.80
N ARG A 351 -25.21 -26.23 29.13
CA ARG A 351 -25.41 -25.59 30.44
C ARG A 351 -26.89 -25.33 30.70
N THR A 352 -27.62 -24.81 29.72
CA THR A 352 -29.06 -24.51 29.83
C THR A 352 -29.89 -25.80 30.05
N LYS A 353 -29.60 -26.86 29.29
CA LYS A 353 -30.15 -28.22 29.49
C LYS A 353 -29.80 -28.77 30.89
N GLY A 354 -28.59 -28.52 31.37
CA GLY A 354 -28.16 -28.84 32.75
C GLY A 354 -29.00 -28.12 33.81
N ILE A 355 -29.23 -26.80 33.66
CA ILE A 355 -30.12 -26.02 34.55
C ILE A 355 -31.52 -26.65 34.56
N TYR A 356 -32.12 -26.90 33.39
CA TYR A 356 -33.46 -27.49 33.31
C TYR A 356 -33.53 -28.91 33.88
N GLY A 357 -32.50 -29.74 33.70
CA GLY A 357 -32.41 -31.08 34.28
C GLY A 357 -32.39 -31.06 35.81
N VAL A 358 -31.57 -30.19 36.42
CA VAL A 358 -31.52 -30.05 37.89
C VAL A 358 -32.81 -29.43 38.42
N ALA A 359 -33.32 -28.36 37.79
CA ALA A 359 -34.53 -27.68 38.24
C ALA A 359 -35.78 -28.57 38.16
N SER A 360 -35.96 -29.30 37.04
CA SER A 360 -37.09 -30.24 36.90
C SER A 360 -37.01 -31.40 37.88
N GLY A 361 -35.81 -31.95 38.13
CA GLY A 361 -35.60 -32.96 39.16
C GLY A 361 -35.99 -32.47 40.56
N LEU A 362 -35.58 -31.27 40.95
CA LEU A 362 -35.94 -30.66 42.24
C LEU A 362 -37.46 -30.40 42.36
N VAL A 363 -38.10 -29.87 41.32
CA VAL A 363 -39.56 -29.65 41.29
C VAL A 363 -40.31 -30.98 41.40
N PHE A 364 -39.84 -32.05 40.74
CA PHE A 364 -40.47 -33.36 40.80
C PHE A 364 -40.31 -34.04 42.17
N ILE A 365 -39.16 -33.87 42.84
CA ILE A 365 -38.99 -34.28 44.26
C ILE A 365 -39.98 -33.54 45.16
N ALA A 366 -40.12 -32.23 45.01
CA ALA A 366 -41.06 -31.44 45.81
C ALA A 366 -42.52 -31.86 45.57
N PHE A 367 -42.89 -32.15 44.32
CA PHE A 367 -44.21 -32.67 43.96
C PHE A 367 -44.48 -34.06 44.57
N ILE A 368 -43.52 -34.98 44.52
CA ILE A 368 -43.62 -36.30 45.17
C ILE A 368 -43.75 -36.13 46.69
N ALA A 369 -42.95 -35.27 47.32
CA ALA A 369 -43.05 -35.01 48.76
C ALA A 369 -44.44 -34.47 49.14
N LEU A 370 -45.01 -33.57 48.35
CA LEU A 370 -46.36 -33.05 48.55
C LEU A 370 -47.45 -34.14 48.39
N LEU A 371 -47.34 -35.02 47.39
CA LEU A 371 -48.23 -36.17 47.25
C LEU A 371 -48.13 -37.14 48.45
N LEU A 372 -46.92 -37.41 48.95
CA LEU A 372 -46.71 -38.26 50.12
C LEU A 372 -47.30 -37.62 51.40
N VAL A 373 -47.23 -36.30 51.55
CA VAL A 373 -47.90 -35.57 52.63
C VAL A 373 -49.42 -35.68 52.53
N LEU A 374 -50.00 -35.49 51.34
CA LEU A 374 -51.45 -35.63 51.12
C LEU A 374 -51.96 -37.05 51.41
N LEU A 375 -51.24 -38.08 50.94
CA LEU A 375 -51.56 -39.49 51.23
C LEU A 375 -51.40 -39.82 52.72
N SER A 376 -50.42 -39.22 53.40
CA SER A 376 -50.26 -39.33 54.85
C SER A 376 -51.46 -38.72 55.58
N ILE A 377 -51.88 -37.50 55.22
CA ILE A 377 -53.07 -36.84 55.79
C ILE A 377 -54.32 -37.70 55.58
N GLN A 378 -54.54 -38.23 54.36
CA GLN A 378 -55.68 -39.12 54.08
C GLN A 378 -55.65 -40.39 54.95
N ARG A 379 -54.46 -40.99 55.15
CA ARG A 379 -54.28 -42.15 56.04
C ARG A 379 -54.53 -41.80 57.51
N TYR A 380 -54.15 -40.60 57.96
CA TYR A 380 -54.41 -40.12 59.31
C TYR A 380 -55.91 -39.86 59.54
N ILE A 381 -56.60 -39.20 58.61
CA ILE A 381 -58.06 -39.00 58.65
C ILE A 381 -58.77 -40.36 58.74
N LYS A 382 -58.46 -41.29 57.83
CA LYS A 382 -59.02 -42.65 57.85
C LYS A 382 -58.74 -43.39 59.16
N ASN A 383 -57.58 -43.19 59.78
CA ASN A 383 -57.26 -43.76 61.09
C ASN A 383 -58.01 -43.10 62.26
N ILE A 384 -58.44 -41.84 62.10
CA ILE A 384 -59.29 -41.13 63.07
C ILE A 384 -60.74 -41.60 62.92
N GLU A 385 -61.27 -41.68 61.69
CA GLU A 385 -62.59 -42.25 61.38
C GLU A 385 -62.73 -43.67 61.97
N ASN A 386 -61.80 -44.58 61.64
CA ASN A 386 -61.74 -45.95 62.18
C ASN A 386 -61.59 -46.03 63.72
N LYS A 387 -61.21 -44.93 64.39
CA LYS A 387 -61.17 -44.85 65.87
C LYS A 387 -62.48 -44.31 66.43
N ILE A 388 -63.05 -43.27 65.83
CA ILE A 388 -64.34 -42.71 66.22
C ILE A 388 -65.44 -43.76 66.07
N GLU A 389 -65.50 -44.45 64.92
CA GLU A 389 -66.46 -45.53 64.65
C GLU A 389 -66.37 -46.65 65.71
N LYS A 390 -65.15 -47.01 66.15
CA LYS A 390 -64.94 -47.99 67.23
C LYS A 390 -65.33 -47.49 68.61
N VAL A 391 -65.35 -46.19 68.85
CA VAL A 391 -65.85 -45.61 70.11
C VAL A 391 -67.38 -45.57 70.09
N SER A 392 -68.00 -45.13 68.98
CA SER A 392 -69.47 -45.09 68.83
C SER A 392 -70.15 -46.45 68.65
N ILE A 393 -69.38 -47.55 68.59
CA ILE A 393 -69.88 -48.94 68.64
C ILE A 393 -69.71 -49.54 70.06
N ASN A 394 -69.08 -48.82 70.99
CA ASN A 394 -68.93 -49.20 72.41
C ASN A 394 -69.69 -48.25 73.36
N VAL A 395 -70.78 -47.65 72.85
CA VAL A 395 -71.79 -46.87 73.60
C VAL A 395 -73.16 -47.39 73.19
#